data_AF-M0IMF1-F1
#
_entry.id   AF-M0IMF1-F1
#
_cell.length_a   1.000
_cell.length_b   1.000
_cell.length_c   1.000
_cell.angle_alpha   90.00
_cell.angle_beta   90.00
_cell.angle_gamma   90.00
#
_symmetry.space_group_name_H-M   'P 1'
#
loop_
_entity.id
_entity.type
_entity.pdbx_description
1 polymer ?
#
loop_
_entity_poly.entity_id
_entity_poly.type
_entity_poly.pdbx_seq_one_letter_code
_entity_poly.pdbx_strand_id
1 'polypeptide(L)' 'MTERLLASWEDAPYVSYDRRSAVVEHRIRLVVYDDGNVDVVHEVRSDDDRADEPAEWTPKEAHEVRGGRVTKTGGRP' A
#
# COMPACT_ATOMS: atom_id res chain seq x y z
N MET A 1 -7.91 8.22 -16.40
CA MET A 1 -7.43 7.80 -15.06
C MET A 1 -6.18 8.57 -14.68
N THR A 2 -6.12 9.12 -13.46
CA THR A 2 -4.95 9.82 -12.89
C THR A 2 -4.55 9.17 -11.58
N GLU A 3 -3.24 9.01 -11.35
CA GLU A 3 -2.72 8.53 -10.08
C GLU A 3 -1.96 9.64 -9.34
N ARG A 4 -2.08 9.70 -8.01
CA ARG A 4 -1.30 10.61 -7.16
C ARG A 4 -0.79 9.90 -5.92
N LEU A 5 0.49 10.11 -5.60
CA LEU A 5 1.06 9.71 -4.33
C LEU A 5 0.60 10.68 -3.23
N LEU A 6 0.00 10.15 -2.16
CA LEU A 6 -0.44 10.94 -1.01
C LEU A 6 0.58 10.91 0.13
N ALA A 7 1.15 9.74 0.38
CA ALA A 7 2.12 9.52 1.45
C ALA A 7 3.03 8.33 1.12
N SER A 8 4.24 8.34 1.67
CA SER A 8 5.17 7.22 1.65
C SER A 8 5.98 7.21 2.94
N TRP A 9 6.32 6.02 3.44
CA TRP A 9 7.17 5.85 4.62
C TRP A 9 7.87 4.49 4.57
N GLU A 10 8.85 4.33 5.45
CA GLU A 10 9.57 3.08 5.68
C GLU A 10 9.28 2.60 7.10
N ASP A 11 9.19 1.29 7.28
CA ASP A 11 9.06 0.65 8.59
C ASP A 11 10.02 -0.56 8.68
N ALA A 12 10.46 -0.87 9.89
CA ALA A 12 11.29 -2.05 10.18
C ALA A 12 10.55 -2.93 11.20
N PRO A 13 9.49 -3.65 10.75
CA PRO A 13 8.54 -4.30 11.67
C PRO A 13 9.11 -5.58 12.31
N TYR A 14 10.26 -6.06 11.83
CA TYR A 14 10.83 -7.33 12.25
C TYR A 14 11.76 -7.17 13.45
N VAL A 15 11.51 -7.95 14.50
CA VAL A 15 12.34 -7.96 15.73
C VAL A 15 13.29 -9.16 15.80
N SER A 16 13.11 -10.17 14.95
CA SER A 16 13.97 -11.35 14.94
C SER A 16 15.37 -11.02 14.41
N TYR A 17 16.40 -11.68 14.94
CA TYR A 17 17.79 -11.38 14.62
C TYR A 17 18.08 -11.42 13.11
N ASP A 18 17.50 -12.39 12.41
CA ASP A 18 17.76 -12.63 10.99
C ASP A 18 17.05 -11.63 10.07
N ARG A 19 15.96 -10.99 10.54
CA ARG A 19 15.06 -10.15 9.75
C ARG A 19 15.06 -8.67 10.17
N ARG A 20 15.70 -8.31 11.30
CA ARG A 20 15.67 -6.93 11.85
C ARG A 20 16.26 -5.84 10.95
N SER A 21 16.98 -6.22 9.90
CA SER A 21 17.49 -5.30 8.87
C SER A 21 16.51 -5.10 7.71
N ALA A 22 15.50 -5.96 7.58
CA ALA A 22 14.53 -5.88 6.51
C ALA A 22 13.64 -4.64 6.71
N VAL A 23 13.57 -3.82 5.67
CA VAL A 23 12.77 -2.60 5.63
C VAL A 23 11.57 -2.84 4.72
N VAL A 24 10.39 -2.49 5.22
CA VAL A 24 9.15 -2.48 4.44
C VAL A 24 8.88 -1.05 4.01
N GLU A 25 8.81 -0.83 2.71
CA GLU A 25 8.40 0.43 2.15
C GLU A 25 6.87 0.43 1.98
N HIS A 26 6.26 1.55 2.33
CA HIS A 26 4.84 1.76 2.24
C HIS A 26 4.53 3.00 1.40
N ARG A 27 3.39 2.97 0.69
CA ARG A 27 2.85 4.17 0.05
C ARG A 27 1.32 4.15 -0.01
N ILE A 28 0.73 5.34 0.01
CA ILE A 28 -0.70 5.56 -0.21
C ILE A 28 -0.86 6.26 -1.55
N ARG A 29 -1.56 5.63 -2.48
CA ARG A 29 -1.92 6.20 -3.78
C ARG A 29 -3.41 6.55 -3.82
N LEU A 30 -3.72 7.64 -4.49
CA LEU A 30 -5.06 7.97 -4.95
C LEU A 30 -5.17 7.64 -6.43
N VAL A 31 -6.12 6.79 -6.79
CA VAL A 31 -6.47 6.47 -8.18
C VAL A 31 -7.78 7.19 -8.50
N VAL A 32 -7.74 8.16 -9.41
CA VAL A 32 -8.90 8.96 -9.81
C VAL A 32 -9.38 8.49 -11.17
N TYR A 33 -10.62 8.02 -11.23
CA TYR A 33 -11.30 7.60 -12.45
C TYR A 33 -11.96 8.78 -13.15
N ASP A 34 -12.27 8.61 -14.43
CA ASP A 34 -12.74 9.71 -15.29
C ASP A 34 -14.14 10.23 -14.92
N ASP A 35 -14.90 9.44 -14.16
CA ASP A 35 -16.20 9.79 -13.58
C ASP A 35 -16.10 10.51 -12.22
N GLY A 36 -14.88 10.86 -11.79
CA GLY A 36 -14.60 11.58 -10.54
C GLY A 36 -14.60 10.68 -9.29
N ASN A 37 -14.86 9.40 -9.47
CA ASN A 37 -14.73 8.41 -8.41
C ASN A 37 -13.25 8.14 -8.10
N VAL A 38 -12.94 7.76 -6.85
CA VAL A 38 -11.54 7.55 -6.43
C VAL A 38 -11.35 6.30 -5.59
N ASP A 39 -10.18 5.66 -5.73
CA ASP A 39 -9.73 4.61 -4.83
C ASP A 39 -8.49 5.08 -4.06
N VAL A 40 -8.44 4.76 -2.77
CA VAL A 40 -7.27 4.95 -1.92
C VAL A 40 -6.61 3.59 -1.71
N VAL A 41 -5.39 3.45 -2.21
CA VAL A 41 -4.66 2.17 -2.21
C VAL A 41 -3.41 2.31 -1.35
N HIS A 42 -3.35 1.52 -0.27
CA HIS A 42 -2.13 1.26 0.47
C HIS A 42 -1.38 0.12 -0.18
N GLU A 43 -0.14 0.38 -0.54
CA GLU A 43 0.76 -0.62 -1.09
C GLU A 43 1.99 -0.76 -0.22
N VAL A 44 2.53 -1.98 -0.24
CA VAL A 44 3.78 -2.33 0.42
C VAL A 44 4.70 -3.02 -0.55
N ARG A 45 6.00 -2.86 -0.31
CA ARG A 45 7.03 -3.71 -0.89
C ARG A 45 8.20 -3.85 0.07
N SER A 46 9.07 -4.82 -0.19
CA SER A 46 10.39 -4.87 0.40
C SER A 46 11.37 -5.49 -0.57
N ASP A 47 12.54 -4.86 -0.72
CA ASP A 47 13.62 -5.36 -1.56
C ASP A 47 14.48 -6.41 -0.81
N ASP A 48 14.17 -6.68 0.47
CA ASP A 48 14.85 -7.68 1.32
C ASP A 48 14.15 -9.03 1.18
N ASP A 49 14.91 -10.06 0.80
CA ASP A 49 14.41 -11.43 0.57
C ASP A 49 13.90 -12.12 1.84
N ARG A 50 14.17 -11.52 3.01
CA ARG A 50 13.71 -12.00 4.32
C ARG A 50 12.45 -11.29 4.77
N ALA A 51 11.94 -10.29 4.06
CA ALA A 51 10.64 -9.70 4.34
C ALA A 51 9.49 -10.63 3.88
N ASP A 52 8.34 -10.52 4.53
CA ASP A 52 7.11 -11.20 4.09
C ASP A 52 6.47 -10.46 2.90
N GLU A 53 6.79 -9.18 2.74
CA GLU A 53 6.34 -8.34 1.65
C GLU A 53 7.08 -8.64 0.35
N PRO A 54 6.39 -8.58 -0.81
CA PRO A 54 7.00 -8.80 -2.11
C PRO A 54 7.92 -7.63 -2.53
N ALA A 55 8.84 -7.89 -3.46
CA ALA A 55 9.70 -6.86 -4.05
C ALA A 55 8.95 -5.86 -4.94
N GLU A 56 7.78 -6.25 -5.45
CA GLU A 56 6.92 -5.36 -6.22
C GLU A 56 5.82 -4.73 -5.34
N TRP A 57 5.52 -3.47 -5.62
CA TRP A 57 4.43 -2.75 -4.94
C TRP A 57 3.13 -3.52 -5.06
N THR A 58 2.66 -4.03 -3.92
CA THR A 58 1.47 -4.88 -3.85
C THR A 58 0.43 -4.25 -2.93
N PRO A 59 -0.86 -4.22 -3.34
CA PRO A 59 -1.93 -3.71 -2.48
C PRO A 59 -2.02 -4.46 -1.15
N LYS A 60 -1.74 -3.78 -0.05
CA LYS A 60 -1.99 -4.24 1.32
C LYS A 60 -3.41 -3.92 1.76
N GLU A 61 -3.93 -2.77 1.36
CA GLU A 61 -5.32 -2.38 1.62
C GLU A 61 -5.83 -1.42 0.54
N ALA A 62 -7.10 -1.55 0.15
CA ALA A 62 -7.73 -0.66 -0.82
C ALA A 62 -9.14 -0.28 -0.38
N HIS A 63 -9.47 1.01 -0.56
CA HIS A 63 -10.77 1.57 -0.27
C HIS A 63 -11.32 2.32 -1.47
N GLU A 64 -12.55 2.01 -1.85
CA GLU A 64 -13.31 2.70 -2.87
C GLU A 64 -14.08 3.87 -2.23
N VAL A 65 -14.05 5.03 -2.88
CA VAL A 65 -14.86 6.20 -2.54
C VAL A 65 -15.82 6.51 -3.68
N ARG A 66 -17.12 6.34 -3.44
CA ARG A 66 -18.22 6.61 -4.40
C ARG A 66 -19.36 7.34 -3.71
N GLY A 67 -19.80 8.47 -4.26
CA GLY A 67 -20.94 9.22 -3.72
C GLY A 67 -20.80 9.58 -2.23
N GLY A 68 -19.57 9.81 -1.75
CA GLY A 68 -19.27 10.11 -0.35
C GLY A 68 -19.20 8.89 0.58
N ARG A 69 -19.47 7.67 0.09
CA ARG A 69 -19.29 6.42 0.85
C ARG A 69 -17.88 5.88 0.65
N VAL A 70 -17.27 5.39 1.73
CA VAL A 70 -16.00 4.66 1.73
C VAL A 70 -16.28 3.17 1.93
N THR A 71 -15.72 2.30 1.09
CA THR A 71 -15.91 0.84 1.16
C THR A 71 -14.59 0.12 0.94
N LYS A 72 -14.25 -0.85 1.80
CA LYS A 72 -13.05 -1.68 1.62
C LYS A 72 -13.26 -2.64 0.45
N THR A 73 -12.35 -2.64 -0.52
CA THR A 73 -12.48 -3.43 -1.76
C THR A 73 -11.38 -4.47 -1.94
N GLY A 74 -10.30 -4.40 -1.16
CA GLY A 74 -9.24 -5.41 -1.24
C GLY A 74 -8.08 -5.15 -0.29
N GLY A 75 -7.06 -5.99 -0.44
CA GLY A 75 -5.87 -5.99 0.40
C GLY A 75 -5.64 -7.32 1.11
N ARG A 76 -4.37 -7.68 1.32
CA ARG A 76 -3.99 -8.82 2.15
C ARG A 76 -3.96 -8.35 3.62
N PRO A 77 -4.69 -9.02 4.54
CA PRO A 77 -4.64 -8.68 5.96
C PRO A 77 -3.22 -8.79 6.53
#